data_AF-A0A2T0UH78-F1
#
_entry.id   AF-A0A2T0UH78-F1
#
_cell.length_a   1.000
_cell.length_b   1.000
_cell.length_c   1.000
_cell.angle_alpha   90.00
_cell.angle_beta   90.00
_cell.angle_gamma   90.00
#
_symmetry.space_group_name_H-M   'P 1'
#
loop_
_entity.id
_entity.type
_entity.pdbx_description
1 polymer ?
#
loop_
_entity_poly.entity_id
_entity_poly.type
_entity_poly.pdbx_seq_one_letter_code
_entity_poly.pdbx_strand_id
1 'polypeptide(L)'
;MFERIKAPGRRALTMLALVVTATAGLAVIGGSTASAEDVGASAWELDYATNTTMSGKDKECSTDSPWVSVCFQPSGDIFWVRDKEADGNRVAIEWRDLSGNRVGRCTDTLGVAADWTSCNKDLPEGHNIQWRAGHWDFGQWNWDREFTTYA
;
A
#
# COMPACT_ATOMS: atom_id res chain seq x y z
N MET A 1 26.43 -18.78 46.69
CA MET A 1 26.53 -20.11 46.06
C MET A 1 26.18 -19.92 44.59
N PHE A 2 27.21 -19.82 43.74
CA PHE A 2 27.05 -19.59 42.30
C PHE A 2 27.20 -20.93 41.60
N GLU A 3 26.16 -21.35 40.87
CA GLU A 3 26.22 -22.55 40.03
C GLU A 3 26.14 -22.12 38.57
N ARG A 4 27.25 -22.31 37.85
CA ARG A 4 27.37 -22.11 36.41
C ARG A 4 26.88 -23.37 35.72
N ILE A 5 25.89 -23.28 34.85
CA ILE A 5 25.54 -24.35 33.92
C ILE A 5 26.18 -24.06 32.57
N LYS A 6 27.07 -24.97 32.15
CA LYS A 6 27.82 -25.02 30.90
C LYS A 6 27.10 -26.01 29.97
N ALA A 7 26.76 -25.60 28.74
CA ALA A 7 26.33 -26.52 27.70
C ALA A 7 27.25 -26.42 26.45
N PRO A 8 27.83 -27.55 25.98
CA PRO A 8 28.52 -27.68 24.69
C PRO A 8 27.47 -27.91 23.56
N GLY A 9 27.73 -27.88 22.26
CA GLY A 9 28.94 -27.86 21.45
C GLY A 9 28.51 -28.14 20.00
N ARG A 10 29.27 -27.57 19.06
CA ARG A 10 29.08 -27.56 17.60
C ARG A 10 28.81 -28.94 16.98
N ARG A 11 27.99 -28.97 15.90
CA ARG A 11 28.19 -29.91 14.79
C ARG A 11 27.94 -29.23 13.46
N ALA A 12 29.03 -29.08 12.71
CA ALA A 12 29.05 -28.84 11.28
C ALA A 12 28.67 -30.13 10.55
N LEU A 13 28.02 -30.04 9.39
CA LEU A 13 28.25 -30.99 8.31
C LEU A 13 27.85 -30.40 6.97
N THR A 14 28.89 -30.09 6.21
CA THR A 14 28.95 -29.85 4.77
C THR A 14 28.39 -31.05 4.02
N MET A 15 27.48 -30.83 3.06
CA MET A 15 27.28 -31.76 1.95
C MET A 15 27.27 -30.98 0.64
N LEU A 16 28.39 -31.06 -0.06
CA LEU A 16 28.53 -30.70 -1.46
C LEU A 16 28.21 -31.97 -2.26
N ALA A 17 27.11 -31.98 -3.01
CA ALA A 17 26.80 -33.04 -3.97
C ALA A 17 26.85 -32.45 -5.39
N LEU A 18 27.93 -32.74 -6.09
CA LEU A 18 28.11 -32.47 -7.50
C LEU A 18 27.39 -33.58 -8.28
N VAL A 19 26.28 -33.26 -8.96
CA VAL A 19 25.63 -34.18 -9.91
C VAL A 19 25.89 -33.66 -11.31
N VAL A 20 26.79 -34.32 -12.02
CA VAL A 20 26.98 -34.18 -13.47
C VAL A 20 26.13 -35.24 -14.14
N THR A 21 25.04 -34.84 -14.78
CA THR A 21 24.28 -35.70 -15.70
C THR A 21 24.21 -35.02 -17.06
N ALA A 22 24.98 -35.54 -18.00
CA ALA A 22 24.88 -35.25 -19.42
C ALA A 22 23.74 -36.09 -20.02
N THR A 23 22.73 -35.44 -20.56
CA THR A 23 21.71 -36.08 -21.42
C THR A 23 21.57 -35.28 -22.71
N ALA A 24 21.80 -35.99 -23.82
CA ALA A 24 21.74 -35.51 -25.18
C ALA A 24 20.30 -35.42 -25.71
N GLY A 25 20.08 -34.43 -26.58
CA GLY A 25 19.05 -34.44 -27.63
C GLY A 25 17.63 -34.07 -27.20
N LEU A 26 17.18 -32.87 -27.57
CA LEU A 26 15.77 -32.55 -27.69
C LEU A 26 15.51 -31.69 -28.93
N ALA A 27 14.47 -32.04 -29.67
CA ALA A 27 14.09 -31.50 -30.96
C ALA A 27 13.65 -30.02 -30.90
N VAL A 28 14.07 -29.23 -31.89
CA VAL A 28 13.54 -27.88 -32.13
C VAL A 28 12.17 -28.03 -32.78
N ILE A 29 11.13 -28.10 -31.97
CA ILE A 29 9.75 -27.84 -32.41
C ILE A 29 9.54 -26.35 -32.24
N GLY A 30 9.32 -25.65 -33.36
CA GLY A 30 8.95 -24.24 -33.38
C GLY A 30 7.64 -24.03 -32.63
N GLY A 31 7.75 -23.84 -31.32
CA GLY A 31 6.66 -23.36 -30.49
C GLY A 31 6.59 -21.86 -30.67
N SER A 32 5.47 -21.37 -31.19
CA SER A 32 5.05 -20.00 -30.96
C SER A 32 5.12 -19.77 -29.45
N THR A 33 6.11 -19.03 -28.98
CA THR A 33 6.13 -18.53 -27.60
C THR A 33 4.95 -17.58 -27.53
N ALA A 34 3.81 -18.07 -27.02
CA ALA A 34 2.81 -17.19 -26.47
C ALA A 34 3.54 -16.37 -25.41
N SER A 35 3.77 -15.09 -25.69
CA SER A 35 4.17 -14.14 -24.67
C SER A 35 3.11 -14.26 -23.58
N ALA A 36 3.48 -14.84 -22.44
CA ALA A 36 2.70 -14.64 -21.25
C ALA A 36 2.73 -13.13 -21.03
N GLU A 37 1.60 -12.48 -21.29
CA GLU A 37 1.39 -11.11 -20.86
C GLU A 37 1.53 -11.18 -19.35
N ASP A 38 2.65 -10.67 -18.84
CA ASP A 38 2.81 -10.41 -17.43
C ASP A 38 1.77 -9.33 -17.13
N VAL A 39 0.57 -9.77 -16.79
CA VAL A 39 -0.45 -8.92 -16.19
C VAL A 39 0.12 -8.58 -14.83
N GLY A 40 1.03 -7.61 -14.83
CA GLY A 40 1.83 -7.24 -13.68
C GLY A 40 0.88 -7.00 -12.52
N ALA A 41 1.04 -7.80 -11.47
CA ALA A 41 0.24 -7.66 -10.26
C ALA A 41 0.32 -6.20 -9.79
N SER A 42 -0.83 -5.61 -9.47
CA SER A 42 -0.88 -4.23 -9.02
C SER A 42 -0.03 -4.10 -7.75
N ALA A 43 0.90 -3.16 -7.71
CA ALA A 43 1.76 -2.96 -6.55
C ALA A 43 0.90 -2.29 -5.46
N TRP A 44 0.45 -3.08 -4.48
CA TRP A 44 -0.33 -2.60 -3.35
C TRP A 44 0.55 -1.91 -2.31
N GLU A 45 0.25 -0.64 -2.04
CA GLU A 45 0.92 0.22 -1.06
C GLU A 45 0.01 0.47 0.15
N LEU A 46 0.46 0.10 1.35
CA LEU A 46 -0.23 0.45 2.59
C LEU A 46 0.65 1.38 3.42
N ASP A 47 0.14 2.58 3.69
CA ASP A 47 0.81 3.57 4.53
C ASP A 47 -0.10 4.04 5.65
N TYR A 48 0.54 4.50 6.72
CA TYR A 48 -0.13 5.09 7.87
C TYR A 48 0.08 6.59 7.87
N ALA A 49 -1.02 7.32 8.06
CA ALA A 49 -1.00 8.77 8.04
C ALA A 49 -0.18 9.32 9.21
N THR A 50 0.51 10.42 8.96
CA THR A 50 1.29 11.16 9.95
C THR A 50 0.50 12.37 10.44
N ASN A 51 0.65 12.73 11.72
CA ASN A 51 0.03 13.92 12.29
C ASN A 51 0.66 15.18 11.69
N THR A 52 -0.13 15.97 10.97
CA THR A 52 0.32 17.21 10.36
C THR A 52 -0.86 18.14 10.12
N THR A 53 -0.61 19.44 10.09
CA THR A 53 -1.68 20.40 9.78
C THR A 53 -1.92 20.46 8.27
N MET A 54 -3.18 20.32 7.84
CA MET A 54 -3.54 20.51 6.44
C MET A 54 -3.05 21.85 5.92
N SER A 55 -2.30 21.81 4.82
CA SER A 55 -1.64 22.98 4.23
C SER A 55 -1.67 22.90 2.71
N GLY A 56 -1.25 23.97 2.01
CA GLY A 56 -1.30 24.06 0.55
C GLY A 56 -2.69 24.45 0.02
N LYS A 57 -2.77 24.75 -1.28
CA LYS A 57 -4.03 25.10 -1.98
C LYS A 57 -4.47 23.92 -2.87
N ASP A 58 -5.51 24.14 -3.68
CA ASP A 58 -5.90 23.29 -4.81
C ASP A 58 -6.01 21.80 -4.46
N LYS A 59 -7.01 21.48 -3.62
CA LYS A 59 -7.32 20.09 -3.24
C LYS A 59 -8.72 19.76 -3.68
N GLU A 60 -8.91 18.51 -4.06
CA GLU A 60 -10.23 17.94 -4.23
C GLU A 60 -10.58 17.14 -2.98
N CYS A 61 -11.74 17.43 -2.39
CA CYS A 61 -12.13 16.88 -1.09
C CYS A 61 -13.46 16.14 -1.16
N SER A 62 -13.53 15.02 -0.45
CA SER A 62 -14.77 14.34 -0.09
C SER A 62 -15.05 14.58 1.40
N THR A 63 -16.08 15.38 1.69
CA THR A 63 -16.46 15.77 3.06
C THR A 63 -17.88 15.38 3.44
N ASP A 64 -18.59 14.71 2.53
CA ASP A 64 -20.02 14.38 2.66
C ASP A 64 -20.28 13.33 3.74
N SER A 65 -19.29 12.48 4.02
CA SER A 65 -19.40 11.44 5.04
C SER A 65 -19.37 12.01 6.45
N PRO A 66 -20.23 11.55 7.37
CA PRO A 66 -20.18 11.97 8.77
C PRO A 66 -18.95 11.43 9.48
N TRP A 67 -18.38 10.31 9.03
CA TRP A 67 -17.30 9.57 9.70
C TRP A 67 -15.90 10.02 9.30
N VAL A 68 -15.72 10.37 8.02
CA VAL A 68 -14.40 10.66 7.46
C VAL A 68 -14.47 11.86 6.51
N SER A 69 -13.42 12.65 6.48
CA SER A 69 -13.14 13.56 5.37
C SER A 69 -11.77 13.24 4.79
N VAL A 70 -11.68 13.24 3.46
CA VAL A 70 -10.40 13.04 2.78
C VAL A 70 -10.24 14.08 1.68
N CYS A 71 -8.99 14.46 1.40
CA CYS A 71 -8.68 15.29 0.24
C CYS A 71 -7.45 14.74 -0.48
N PHE A 72 -7.43 14.89 -1.80
CA PHE A 72 -6.22 14.75 -2.58
C PHE A 72 -5.72 16.12 -3.02
N GLN A 73 -4.44 16.38 -2.78
CA GLN A 73 -3.72 17.56 -3.24
C GLN A 73 -2.72 17.12 -4.33
N PRO A 74 -3.02 17.38 -5.61
CA PRO A 74 -2.11 17.03 -6.71
C PRO A 74 -0.72 17.64 -6.53
N SER A 75 -0.66 18.92 -6.14
CA SER A 75 0.62 19.57 -5.87
C SER A 75 1.33 18.95 -4.66
N GLY A 76 2.33 18.10 -4.92
CA GLY A 76 3.07 17.36 -3.91
C GLY A 76 2.44 16.04 -3.48
N ASP A 77 1.44 15.55 -4.21
CA ASP A 77 0.85 14.20 -4.09
C ASP A 77 0.44 13.84 -2.67
N ILE A 78 -0.27 14.75 -2.01
CA ILE A 78 -0.62 14.59 -0.60
C ILE A 78 -2.06 14.08 -0.49
N PHE A 79 -2.20 12.92 0.14
CA PHE A 79 -3.47 12.45 0.65
C PHE A 79 -3.68 12.95 2.07
N TRP A 80 -4.73 13.71 2.27
CA TRP A 80 -5.18 14.20 3.56
C TRP A 80 -6.34 13.36 4.05
N VAL A 81 -6.29 12.93 5.30
CA VAL A 81 -7.32 12.11 5.95
C VAL A 81 -7.68 12.77 7.27
N ARG A 82 -8.97 12.78 7.60
CA ARG A 82 -9.48 13.29 8.87
C ARG A 82 -10.57 12.37 9.37
N ASP A 83 -10.32 11.81 10.54
CA ASP A 83 -11.35 11.16 11.34
C ASP A 83 -12.26 12.23 11.95
N LYS A 84 -13.57 12.04 11.87
CA LYS A 84 -14.57 12.99 12.39
C LYS A 84 -15.21 12.52 13.68
N GLU A 85 -15.00 11.26 14.08
CA GLU A 85 -15.72 10.65 15.20
C GLU A 85 -14.77 10.09 16.25
N ALA A 86 -15.17 10.21 17.53
CA ALA A 86 -14.39 9.74 18.66
C ALA A 86 -14.76 8.29 19.05
N ASP A 87 -14.82 7.39 18.08
CA ASP A 87 -15.30 6.00 18.24
C ASP A 87 -14.16 4.95 18.35
N GLY A 88 -12.92 5.39 18.11
CA GLY A 88 -11.74 4.51 18.12
C GLY A 88 -11.60 3.66 16.85
N ASN A 89 -12.40 3.93 15.83
CA ASN A 89 -12.25 3.31 14.53
C ASN A 89 -11.10 3.97 13.74
N ARG A 90 -10.78 3.36 12.60
CA ARG A 90 -9.78 3.87 11.66
C ARG A 90 -10.48 4.37 10.41
N VAL A 91 -9.93 5.41 9.80
CA VAL A 91 -10.40 5.96 8.54
C VAL A 91 -9.28 5.93 7.52
N ALA A 92 -9.63 6.00 6.24
CA ALA A 92 -8.64 5.91 5.17
C ALA A 92 -9.08 6.61 3.88
N ILE A 93 -8.10 6.84 3.03
CA ILE A 93 -8.27 7.06 1.59
C ILE A 93 -7.60 5.92 0.85
N GLU A 94 -8.37 5.25 -0.01
CA GLU A 94 -7.88 4.27 -0.96
C GLU A 94 -7.73 4.92 -2.32
N TRP A 95 -6.67 4.59 -3.04
CA TRP A 95 -6.34 5.19 -4.33
C TRP A 95 -5.82 4.16 -5.33
N ARG A 96 -5.93 4.52 -6.61
CA ARG A 96 -5.45 3.76 -7.76
C ARG A 96 -4.94 4.75 -8.80
N ASP A 97 -3.73 4.50 -9.28
CA ASP A 97 -3.23 5.11 -10.50
C ASP A 97 -3.87 4.39 -11.70
N LEU A 98 -4.78 5.07 -12.41
CA LEU A 98 -5.47 4.52 -13.59
C LEU A 98 -4.58 4.49 -14.84
N SER A 99 -3.48 5.24 -14.82
CA SER A 99 -2.51 5.34 -15.89
C SER A 99 -1.27 4.45 -15.65
N GLY A 100 -1.15 3.87 -14.46
CA GLY A 100 -0.08 2.97 -14.04
C GLY A 100 -0.59 1.67 -13.41
N ASN A 101 0.25 1.05 -12.58
CA ASN A 101 -0.05 -0.22 -11.90
C ASN A 101 -0.07 -0.10 -10.37
N ARG A 102 -0.04 1.12 -9.84
CA ARG A 102 0.04 1.40 -8.42
C ARG A 102 -1.34 1.56 -7.82
N VAL A 103 -1.54 0.93 -6.68
CA VAL A 103 -2.78 1.01 -5.89
C VAL A 103 -2.38 1.08 -4.44
N GLY A 104 -3.17 1.74 -3.61
CA GLY A 104 -2.82 1.78 -2.21
C GLY A 104 -3.83 2.42 -1.31
N ARG A 105 -3.45 2.55 -0.06
CA ARG A 105 -4.27 3.11 1.00
C ARG A 105 -3.43 3.89 1.99
N CYS A 106 -3.86 5.10 2.30
CA CYS A 106 -3.38 5.87 3.43
C CYS A 106 -4.39 5.73 4.58
N THR A 107 -3.98 5.11 5.68
CA THR A 107 -4.84 4.83 6.85
C THR A 107 -4.50 5.73 8.01
N ASP A 108 -5.48 6.45 8.53
CA ASP A 108 -5.37 7.18 9.78
C ASP A 108 -5.71 6.27 10.97
N THR A 109 -4.85 6.27 11.97
CA THR A 109 -4.99 5.53 13.24
C THR A 109 -4.83 6.43 14.47
N LEU A 110 -4.73 7.74 14.26
CA LEU A 110 -4.50 8.74 15.31
C LEU A 110 -5.81 9.27 15.89
N GLY A 111 -6.92 9.02 15.20
CA GLY A 111 -8.28 9.37 15.62
C GLY A 111 -8.58 10.86 15.53
N VAL A 112 -9.81 11.24 15.87
CA VAL A 112 -10.34 12.61 15.74
C VAL A 112 -9.49 13.71 16.39
N ALA A 113 -8.71 13.40 17.43
CA ALA A 113 -7.88 14.39 18.13
C ALA A 113 -6.69 14.88 17.29
N ALA A 114 -6.27 14.13 16.28
CA ALA A 114 -5.22 14.55 15.36
C ALA A 114 -5.70 15.59 14.33
N ASP A 115 -7.02 15.79 14.21
CA ASP A 115 -7.65 16.60 13.18
C ASP A 115 -7.31 16.08 11.78
N TRP A 116 -6.45 16.77 11.02
CA TRP A 116 -5.96 16.29 9.74
C TRP A 116 -4.68 15.47 9.90
N THR A 117 -4.56 14.43 9.11
CA THR A 117 -3.37 13.60 8.97
C THR A 117 -3.03 13.45 7.49
N SER A 118 -1.81 13.02 7.16
CA SER A 118 -1.44 12.88 5.75
C SER A 118 -0.50 11.72 5.44
N CYS A 119 -0.61 11.24 4.19
CA CYS A 119 0.43 10.48 3.52
C CYS A 119 0.90 11.27 2.29
N ASN A 120 2.19 11.59 2.25
CA ASN A 120 2.83 12.08 1.03
C ASN A 120 3.12 10.88 0.12
N LYS A 121 2.75 11.03 -1.14
CA LYS A 121 3.07 10.08 -2.20
C LYS A 121 4.02 10.74 -3.18
N ASP A 122 4.58 9.90 -4.05
CA ASP A 122 5.39 10.31 -5.18
C ASP A 122 4.68 9.74 -6.41
N LEU A 123 3.53 10.32 -6.75
CA LEU A 123 2.69 9.80 -7.83
C LEU A 123 3.27 10.29 -9.16
N PRO A 124 3.17 9.50 -10.24
CA PRO A 124 3.69 9.95 -11.52
C PRO A 124 2.87 11.14 -12.03
N GLU A 125 3.56 12.23 -12.38
CA GLU A 125 2.96 13.42 -12.97
C GLU A 125 2.20 13.07 -14.26
N GLY A 126 1.03 13.66 -14.43
CA GLY A 126 0.22 13.49 -15.63
C GLY A 126 -0.69 12.27 -15.62
N HIS A 127 -0.85 11.62 -14.46
CA HIS A 127 -1.65 10.41 -14.29
C HIS A 127 -3.03 10.71 -13.73
N ASN A 128 -4.02 9.89 -14.10
CA ASN A 128 -5.34 9.96 -13.49
C ASN A 128 -5.35 9.10 -12.22
N ILE A 129 -5.54 9.76 -11.08
CA ILE A 129 -5.60 9.13 -9.77
C ILE A 129 -7.06 9.01 -9.36
N GLN A 130 -7.54 7.77 -9.29
CA GLN A 130 -8.83 7.46 -8.70
C GLN A 130 -8.68 7.27 -7.20
N TRP A 131 -9.59 7.82 -6.40
CA TRP A 131 -9.54 7.67 -4.94
C TRP A 131 -10.93 7.71 -4.31
N ARG A 132 -11.03 7.18 -3.08
CA ARG A 132 -12.27 7.17 -2.29
C ARG A 132 -11.98 7.16 -0.79
N ALA A 133 -12.87 7.79 -0.04
CA ALA A 133 -12.84 7.76 1.43
C ALA A 133 -13.39 6.43 1.95
N GLY A 134 -12.91 5.98 3.10
CA GLY A 134 -13.51 4.87 3.81
C GLY A 134 -13.35 4.99 5.32
N HIS A 135 -14.32 4.45 6.03
CA HIS A 135 -14.25 4.27 7.48
C HIS A 135 -14.36 2.78 7.80
N TRP A 136 -13.64 2.35 8.83
CA TRP A 136 -13.69 0.98 9.31
C TRP A 136 -14.76 0.84 10.36
N ASP A 137 -15.70 -0.09 10.16
CA ASP A 137 -16.73 -0.38 11.13
C ASP A 137 -17.07 -1.87 11.11
N PHE A 138 -17.37 -2.45 12.28
CA PHE A 138 -17.70 -3.88 12.46
C PHE A 138 -16.82 -4.89 11.69
N GLY A 139 -15.52 -4.62 11.56
CA GLY A 139 -14.59 -5.56 10.93
C GLY A 139 -14.48 -5.43 9.40
N GLN A 140 -15.05 -4.39 8.81
CA GLN A 140 -15.03 -4.16 7.37
C GLN A 140 -14.83 -2.68 7.03
N TRP A 141 -14.41 -2.42 5.79
CA TRP A 141 -14.34 -1.06 5.27
C TRP A 141 -15.66 -0.69 4.59
N ASN A 142 -16.22 0.44 4.98
CA ASN A 142 -17.31 1.09 4.29
C ASN A 142 -16.73 2.20 3.43
N TRP A 143 -16.74 2.00 2.11
CA TRP A 143 -16.19 2.94 1.15
C TRP A 143 -17.26 3.87 0.60
N ASP A 144 -16.91 5.15 0.49
CA ASP A 144 -17.72 6.15 -0.18
C ASP A 144 -17.55 6.06 -1.70
N ARG A 145 -18.19 6.99 -2.43
CA ARG A 145 -18.05 7.11 -3.88
C ARG A 145 -16.61 7.41 -4.31
N GLU A 146 -16.30 7.01 -5.54
CA GLU A 146 -15.01 7.27 -6.17
C GLU A 146 -14.95 8.67 -6.79
N PHE A 147 -13.76 9.24 -6.74
CA PHE A 147 -13.35 10.49 -7.37
C PHE A 147 -12.15 10.20 -8.28
N THR A 148 -11.98 11.00 -9.33
CA THR A 148 -10.81 10.89 -10.20
C THR A 148 -10.24 12.28 -10.42
N THR A 149 -8.98 12.45 -10.06
CA THR A 149 -8.24 13.71 -10.16
C THR A 149 -6.98 13.47 -10.99
N TYR A 150 -6.44 14.53 -11.58
CA TYR A 150 -5.16 14.49 -12.27
C TYR A 150 -4.04 14.82 -11.27
N ALA A 151 -3.03 13.96 -11.17
CA ALA A 151 -1.77 14.26 -10.46
C ALA A 151 -0.91 15.16 -11.35
#